data_AF-A0A377W8E2-F1
#
_entry.id   AF-A0A377W8E2-F1
#
_cell.length_a   1.000
_cell.length_b   1.000
_cell.length_c   1.000
_cell.angle_alpha   90.00
_cell.angle_beta   90.00
_cell.angle_gamma   90.00
#
_symmetry.space_group_name_H-M   'P 1'
#
loop_
_entity.id
_entity.type
_entity.pdbx_description
1 polymer ?
#
loop_
_entity_poly.entity_id
_entity_poly.type
_entity_poly.pdbx_seq_one_letter_code
_entity_poly.pdbx_strand_id
1 'polypeptide(L)'
;MIVGGHSQDPVCMAAENKKQVDYVPGTPCAPDRQNGIWIVQAHEWGKYVGRADFEFRNGEMKLVHYHLIPVNLKKKVTYDNGQSERVLYTPQIAENPQMMSLLTPFQNKGKAQLQVKIGSVNGHLEGDRSKVRFVQTNMGHLLLAAQIARSNADFRGDDGGGIRDSIEAGISPTKM
;
A
#
# COMPACT_ATOMS: atom_id res chain seq x y z
N MET A 1 10.78 12.29 19.81
CA MET A 1 9.67 11.61 19.12
C MET A 1 10.19 10.34 18.48
N ILE A 2 9.34 9.34 18.25
CA ILE A 2 9.65 8.12 17.50
C ILE A 2 8.98 8.25 16.13
N VAL A 3 9.79 8.27 15.08
CA VAL A 3 9.33 8.19 13.68
C VAL A 3 9.32 6.72 13.29
N GLY A 4 8.14 6.11 13.34
CA GLY A 4 7.92 4.68 13.14
C GLY A 4 7.87 4.24 11.67
N GLY A 5 7.64 2.95 11.49
CA GLY A 5 7.56 2.25 10.21
C GLY A 5 7.24 0.78 10.43
N HIS A 6 7.47 -0.06 9.43
CA HIS A 6 7.29 -1.51 9.46
C HIS A 6 5.84 -2.02 9.55
N SER A 7 5.01 -1.52 10.49
CA SER A 7 3.63 -2.00 10.63
C SER A 7 2.69 -1.55 9.49
N GLN A 8 3.15 -0.61 8.65
CA GLN A 8 2.41 -0.05 7.52
C GLN A 8 1.06 0.60 7.90
N ASP A 9 0.98 1.24 9.08
CA ASP A 9 -0.19 1.98 9.55
C ASP A 9 -0.02 3.52 9.48
N PRO A 10 -1.09 4.29 9.26
CA PRO A 10 -1.14 5.68 9.69
C PRO A 10 -1.40 5.72 11.20
N VAL A 11 -0.45 6.21 12.00
CA VAL A 11 -0.65 6.33 13.46
C VAL A 11 -1.49 7.57 13.74
N CYS A 12 -2.80 7.40 13.64
CA CYS A 12 -3.83 8.37 14.00
C CYS A 12 -4.75 7.73 15.05
N MET A 13 -4.84 8.32 16.22
CA MET A 13 -5.54 7.75 17.38
C MET A 13 -7.02 8.11 17.35
N ALA A 14 -7.89 7.11 17.51
CA ALA A 14 -9.33 7.30 17.73
C ALA A 14 -9.66 7.44 19.22
N ALA A 15 -8.87 6.79 20.08
CA ALA A 15 -8.90 6.91 21.53
C ALA A 15 -7.52 6.58 22.11
N GLU A 16 -7.35 6.75 23.42
CA GLU A 16 -6.13 6.33 24.12
C GLU A 16 -5.81 4.86 23.82
N ASN A 17 -4.56 4.59 23.41
CA ASN A 17 -4.06 3.26 23.05
C ASN A 17 -4.87 2.55 21.94
N LYS A 18 -5.67 3.27 21.15
CA LYS A 18 -6.47 2.72 20.06
C LYS A 18 -6.33 3.54 18.78
N LYS A 19 -5.60 2.99 17.81
CA LYS A 19 -5.52 3.55 16.45
C LYS A 19 -6.89 3.55 15.78
N GLN A 20 -7.14 4.56 14.97
CA GLN A 20 -8.31 4.63 14.11
C GLN A 20 -8.23 3.51 13.06
N VAL A 21 -9.33 2.77 12.91
CA VAL A 21 -9.51 1.82 11.81
C VAL A 21 -9.99 2.60 10.59
N ASP A 22 -9.44 2.30 9.42
CA ASP A 22 -9.80 2.93 8.13
C ASP A 22 -9.69 4.46 8.15
N TYR A 23 -8.53 4.99 8.54
CA TYR A 23 -8.23 6.42 8.51
C TYR A 23 -8.50 7.04 7.13
N VAL A 24 -9.20 8.19 7.12
CA VAL A 24 -9.61 8.87 5.89
C VAL A 24 -8.58 9.92 5.49
N PRO A 25 -8.04 9.91 4.25
CA PRO A 25 -7.11 10.95 3.80
C PRO A 25 -7.68 12.38 3.94
N GLY A 26 -6.87 13.29 4.47
CA GLY A 26 -7.23 14.72 4.61
C GLY A 26 -7.98 15.06 5.90
N THR A 27 -8.40 14.08 6.71
CA THR A 27 -8.97 14.35 8.03
C THR A 27 -7.87 14.65 9.06
N PRO A 28 -8.19 15.23 10.24
CA PRO A 28 -7.21 15.40 11.31
C PRO A 28 -6.61 14.06 11.76
N CYS A 29 -5.34 14.07 12.18
CA CYS A 29 -4.64 12.92 12.72
C CYS A 29 -4.01 13.30 14.06
N ALA A 30 -4.45 12.67 15.15
CA ALA A 30 -3.80 12.79 16.44
C ALA A 30 -2.75 11.67 16.57
N PRO A 31 -1.45 11.98 16.72
CA PRO A 31 -0.44 10.94 16.89
C PRO A 31 -0.50 10.35 18.31
N ASP A 32 0.06 9.16 18.48
CA ASP A 32 0.14 8.53 19.80
C ASP A 32 1.19 9.23 20.69
N ARG A 33 1.01 9.14 22.01
CA ARG A 33 1.96 9.67 23.00
C ARG A 33 2.09 8.72 24.18
N GLN A 34 3.27 8.12 24.30
CA GLN A 34 3.58 7.14 25.34
C GLN A 34 4.75 7.65 26.17
N ASN A 35 4.59 7.67 27.50
CA ASN A 35 5.62 8.15 28.43
C ASN A 35 6.21 9.52 28.02
N GLY A 36 5.35 10.46 27.62
CA GLY A 36 5.74 11.79 27.18
C GLY A 36 6.31 11.89 25.75
N ILE A 37 6.57 10.76 25.08
CA ILE A 37 7.18 10.69 23.75
C ILE A 37 6.10 10.49 22.67
N TRP A 38 6.07 11.38 21.68
CA TRP A 38 5.21 11.24 20.50
C TRP A 38 5.66 10.11 19.57
N ILE A 39 4.73 9.28 19.11
CA ILE A 39 4.95 8.19 18.16
C ILE A 39 4.12 8.47 16.91
N VAL A 40 4.78 8.48 15.76
CA VAL A 40 4.16 8.83 14.47
C VAL A 40 4.49 7.78 13.42
N GLN A 41 3.61 7.59 12.44
CA GLN A 41 3.89 6.79 11.26
C GLN A 41 3.01 7.25 10.10
N ALA A 42 3.61 7.40 8.92
CA ALA A 42 2.96 7.96 7.73
C ALA A 42 2.49 6.87 6.75
N HIS A 43 1.94 5.78 7.28
CA HIS A 43 1.43 4.66 6.49
C HIS A 43 2.52 4.03 5.61
N GLU A 44 2.30 3.93 4.30
CA GLU A 44 3.13 3.20 3.35
C GLU A 44 3.21 3.89 1.98
N TRP A 45 4.18 3.47 1.15
CA TRP A 45 4.29 3.77 -0.28
C TRP A 45 4.33 5.26 -0.67
N GLY A 46 4.69 6.13 0.26
CA GLY A 46 4.63 7.59 0.03
C GLY A 46 3.20 8.11 -0.13
N LYS A 47 2.18 7.36 0.34
CA LYS A 47 0.77 7.82 0.35
C LYS A 47 0.60 9.12 1.12
N TYR A 48 1.40 9.33 2.15
CA TYR A 48 1.41 10.54 2.95
C TYR A 48 2.83 11.01 3.24
N VAL A 49 2.96 12.31 3.45
CA VAL A 49 4.07 12.89 4.21
C VAL A 49 3.53 13.28 5.59
N GLY A 50 4.06 12.67 6.65
CA GLY A 50 3.74 13.07 8.01
C GLY A 50 4.51 14.32 8.40
N ARG A 51 3.82 15.36 8.87
CA ARG A 51 4.42 16.62 9.31
C ARG A 51 4.08 16.87 10.76
N ALA A 52 5.12 17.06 11.57
CA ALA A 52 5.03 17.39 12.98
C ALA A 52 5.71 18.74 13.22
N ASP A 53 4.92 19.76 13.54
CA ASP A 53 5.42 21.10 13.84
C ASP A 53 5.65 21.22 15.35
N PHE A 54 6.88 21.50 15.76
CA PHE A 54 7.28 21.64 17.16
C PHE A 54 7.74 23.06 17.49
N GLU A 55 7.46 23.50 18.71
CA GLU A 55 8.12 24.63 19.36
C GLU A 55 9.14 24.10 20.37
N PHE A 56 10.33 24.70 20.36
CA PHE A 56 11.40 24.41 21.32
C PHE A 56 11.72 25.65 22.14
N ARG A 57 11.65 25.53 23.47
CA ARG A 57 12.02 26.63 24.38
C ARG A 57 12.57 26.07 25.69
N ASN A 58 13.72 26.58 26.13
CA ASN A 58 14.34 26.24 27.41
C ASN A 58 14.52 24.72 27.66
N GLY A 59 14.83 23.95 26.61
CA GLY A 59 14.97 22.49 26.72
C GLY A 59 13.66 21.70 26.59
N GLU A 60 12.50 22.37 26.51
CA GLU A 60 11.21 21.72 26.32
C GLU A 60 10.80 21.70 24.84
N MET A 61 10.35 20.53 24.37
CA MET A 61 9.78 20.31 23.04
C MET A 61 8.26 20.17 23.15
N LYS A 62 7.50 21.06 22.50
CA LYS A 62 6.04 21.01 22.44
C LYS A 62 5.57 20.76 21.01
N LEU A 63 4.80 19.70 20.80
CA LEU A 63 4.13 19.48 19.51
C LEU A 63 2.97 20.49 19.39
N VAL A 64 3.02 21.34 18.38
CA VAL A 64 2.00 22.36 18.10
C VAL A 64 0.95 21.83 17.13
N HIS A 65 1.40 21.11 16.11
CA HIS A 65 0.51 20.56 15.10
C HIS A 65 1.06 19.26 14.51
N TYR A 66 0.17 18.33 14.19
CA TYR A 66 0.49 17.14 13.42
C TYR A 66 -0.59 16.89 12.37
N HIS A 67 -0.16 16.52 11.17
CA HIS A 67 -1.06 16.01 10.14
C HIS A 67 -0.35 15.05 9.18
N LEU A 68 -1.16 14.27 8.47
CA LEU A 68 -0.71 13.46 7.33
C LEU A 68 -1.15 14.14 6.04
N ILE A 69 -0.19 14.65 5.26
CA ILE A 69 -0.44 15.33 3.99
C ILE A 69 -0.63 14.26 2.90
N PRO A 70 -1.83 14.10 2.30
CA PRO A 70 -2.06 13.10 1.27
C PRO A 70 -1.31 13.44 -0.02
N VAL A 71 -0.59 12.47 -0.60
CA VAL A 71 0.11 12.65 -1.87
C VAL A 71 -0.78 12.12 -3.00
N ASN A 72 -1.59 13.02 -3.57
CA ASN A 72 -2.50 12.73 -4.70
C ASN A 72 -3.41 11.51 -4.50
N LEU A 73 -3.81 11.20 -3.25
CA LEU A 73 -4.72 10.10 -2.96
C LEU A 73 -6.11 10.38 -3.54
N LYS A 74 -6.75 9.33 -4.07
CA LYS A 74 -8.06 9.40 -4.73
C LYS A 74 -9.10 8.50 -4.07
N LYS A 75 -10.30 9.02 -3.84
CA LYS A 75 -11.48 8.21 -3.47
C LYS A 75 -12.21 7.73 -4.71
N LYS A 76 -12.76 6.51 -4.65
CA LYS A 76 -13.72 6.04 -5.64
C LYS A 76 -15.09 6.61 -5.26
N VAL A 77 -15.71 7.37 -6.15
CA VAL A 77 -17.10 7.80 -6.06
C VAL A 77 -17.89 6.95 -7.03
N THR A 78 -19.01 6.40 -6.58
CA THR A 78 -19.95 5.67 -7.44
C THR A 78 -21.22 6.51 -7.51
N TYR A 79 -21.65 6.83 -8.71
CA TYR A 79 -22.84 7.62 -8.98
C TYR A 79 -24.06 6.71 -9.10
N ASP A 80 -25.25 7.29 -8.98
CA ASP A 80 -26.52 6.56 -9.02
C ASP A 80 -26.75 5.82 -10.35
N ASN A 81 -26.12 6.28 -11.43
CA ASN A 81 -26.14 5.63 -12.75
C ASN A 81 -25.21 4.42 -12.87
N GLY A 82 -24.56 4.00 -11.78
CA GLY A 82 -23.60 2.89 -11.73
C GLY A 82 -22.21 3.22 -12.25
N GLN A 83 -21.96 4.43 -12.76
CA GLN A 83 -20.63 4.86 -13.14
C GLN A 83 -19.77 5.13 -11.90
N SER A 84 -18.45 4.99 -12.04
CA SER A 84 -17.53 5.30 -10.96
C SER A 84 -16.33 6.10 -11.43
N GLU A 85 -15.93 7.08 -10.63
CA GLU A 85 -14.78 7.94 -10.88
C GLU A 85 -13.80 7.94 -9.69
N ARG A 86 -12.53 8.21 -9.96
CA ARG A 86 -11.49 8.42 -8.94
C ARG A 86 -11.20 9.92 -8.81
N VAL A 87 -11.73 10.54 -7.77
CA VAL A 87 -11.53 11.97 -7.47
C VAL A 87 -10.52 12.16 -6.34
N LEU A 88 -9.72 13.23 -6.40
CA LEU A 88 -8.71 13.54 -5.38
C LEU A 88 -9.36 13.89 -4.03
N TYR A 89 -8.71 13.51 -2.93
CA TYR A 89 -9.13 13.95 -1.58
C TYR A 89 -8.76 15.40 -1.29
N THR A 90 -7.63 15.86 -1.84
CA THR A 90 -7.05 17.19 -1.64
C THR A 90 -6.66 17.79 -2.98
N PRO A 91 -6.35 19.10 -3.08
CA PRO A 91 -5.83 19.69 -4.32
C PRO A 91 -4.65 18.91 -4.88
N GLN A 92 -4.55 18.87 -6.21
CA GLN A 92 -3.49 18.14 -6.90
C GLN A 92 -2.12 18.75 -6.58
N ILE A 93 -1.18 17.86 -6.26
CA ILE A 93 0.25 18.19 -6.14
C ILE A 93 0.88 17.90 -7.50
N ALA A 94 1.42 18.93 -8.14
CA ALA A 94 2.10 18.78 -9.43
C ALA A 94 3.34 17.88 -9.28
N GLU A 95 3.55 17.00 -10.25
CA GLU A 95 4.77 16.20 -10.32
C GLU A 95 5.97 17.11 -10.58
N ASN A 96 7.05 16.91 -9.82
CA ASN A 96 8.24 17.72 -10.00
C ASN A 96 8.97 17.33 -11.31
N PRO A 97 9.22 18.27 -12.24
CA PRO A 97 9.82 17.93 -13.55
C PRO A 97 11.22 17.32 -13.47
N GLN A 98 12.05 17.75 -12.50
CA GLN A 98 13.38 17.17 -12.31
C GLN A 98 13.30 15.73 -11.82
N MET A 99 12.35 15.44 -10.92
CA MET A 99 12.09 14.08 -10.46
C MET A 99 11.57 13.19 -11.58
N MET A 100 10.67 13.71 -12.43
CA MET A 100 10.19 12.97 -13.61
C MET A 100 11.34 12.65 -14.56
N SER A 101 12.21 13.61 -14.83
CA SER A 101 13.41 13.41 -15.66
C SER A 101 14.33 12.34 -15.07
N LEU A 102 14.54 12.35 -13.74
CA LEU A 102 15.38 11.38 -13.04
C LEU A 102 14.78 9.96 -13.09
N LEU A 103 13.48 9.80 -12.84
CA LEU A 103 12.84 8.49 -12.65
C LEU A 103 12.38 7.83 -13.95
N THR A 104 12.07 8.61 -14.99
CA THR A 104 11.57 8.08 -16.28
C THR A 104 12.48 7.03 -16.91
N PRO A 105 13.82 7.19 -16.95
CA PRO A 105 14.71 6.16 -17.48
C PRO A 105 14.62 4.83 -16.71
N PHE A 106 14.50 4.87 -15.38
CA PHE A 106 14.34 3.67 -14.55
C PHE A 106 12.98 3.01 -14.78
N GLN A 107 11.92 3.80 -14.87
CA GLN A 107 10.57 3.30 -15.19
C GLN A 107 10.56 2.57 -16.55
N ASN A 108 11.19 3.14 -17.56
CA ASN A 108 11.26 2.55 -18.90
C ASN A 108 12.12 1.28 -18.91
N LYS A 109 13.28 1.30 -18.23
CA LYS A 109 14.14 0.11 -18.10
C LYS A 109 13.43 -1.03 -17.37
N GLY A 110 12.74 -0.72 -16.27
CA GLY A 110 11.93 -1.69 -15.53
C GLY A 110 10.81 -2.27 -16.39
N LYS A 111 10.07 -1.43 -17.12
CA LYS A 111 9.03 -1.88 -18.05
C LYS A 111 9.59 -2.84 -19.10
N ALA A 112 10.75 -2.54 -19.69
CA ALA A 112 11.37 -3.41 -20.69
C ALA A 112 11.78 -4.77 -20.11
N GLN A 113 12.37 -4.80 -18.91
CA GLN A 113 12.76 -6.04 -18.23
C GLN A 113 11.56 -6.92 -17.86
N LEU A 114 10.39 -6.31 -17.65
CA LEU A 114 9.17 -7.02 -17.28
C LEU A 114 8.39 -7.60 -18.47
N GLN A 115 8.74 -7.22 -19.70
CA GLN A 115 8.09 -7.71 -20.93
C GLN A 115 8.65 -9.05 -21.44
N VAL A 116 9.50 -9.70 -20.65
CA VAL A 116 10.06 -11.01 -20.98
C VAL A 116 9.00 -12.09 -20.72
N LYS A 117 8.81 -12.98 -21.69
CA LYS A 117 7.92 -14.14 -21.56
C LYS A 117 8.61 -15.17 -20.67
N ILE A 118 7.98 -15.52 -19.55
CA ILE A 118 8.52 -16.50 -18.59
C ILE A 118 7.79 -17.85 -18.64
N GLY A 119 6.67 -17.91 -19.36
CA GLY A 119 5.90 -19.13 -19.57
C GLY A 119 4.56 -18.84 -20.23
N SER A 120 3.67 -19.83 -20.19
CA SER A 120 2.29 -19.68 -20.60
C SER A 120 1.38 -20.58 -19.78
N VAL A 121 0.12 -20.16 -19.63
CA VAL A 121 -0.95 -20.93 -18.99
C VAL A 121 -2.07 -21.15 -20.01
N ASN A 122 -2.66 -22.33 -20.02
CA ASN A 122 -3.74 -22.68 -20.96
C ASN A 122 -5.14 -22.35 -20.42
N GLY A 123 -5.22 -21.69 -19.26
CA GLY A 123 -6.46 -21.29 -18.61
C GLY A 123 -6.23 -20.21 -17.57
N HIS A 124 -7.32 -19.58 -17.12
CA HIS A 124 -7.32 -18.55 -16.08
C HIS A 124 -6.87 -19.10 -14.72
N LEU A 125 -5.99 -18.38 -14.03
CA LEU A 125 -5.60 -18.63 -12.65
C LEU A 125 -6.26 -17.59 -11.75
N GLU A 126 -7.20 -18.06 -10.92
CA GLU A 126 -8.08 -17.25 -10.10
C GLU A 126 -7.37 -16.71 -8.85
N GLY A 127 -7.01 -15.44 -8.91
CA GLY A 127 -6.36 -14.69 -7.85
C GLY A 127 -7.23 -13.58 -7.24
N ASP A 128 -8.50 -13.45 -7.66
CA ASP A 128 -9.35 -12.36 -7.20
C ASP A 128 -9.59 -12.44 -5.69
N ARG A 129 -9.51 -11.27 -5.05
CA ARG A 129 -9.71 -11.12 -3.60
C ARG A 129 -11.03 -11.73 -3.11
N SER A 130 -12.09 -11.69 -3.93
CA SER A 130 -13.41 -12.24 -3.62
C SER A 130 -13.47 -13.77 -3.68
N LYS A 131 -12.43 -14.43 -4.19
CA LYS A 131 -12.30 -15.89 -4.29
C LYS A 131 -11.25 -16.43 -3.36
N VAL A 132 -10.01 -15.94 -3.45
CA VAL A 132 -8.85 -16.49 -2.71
C VAL A 132 -8.99 -16.45 -1.19
N ARG A 133 -9.85 -15.58 -0.65
CA ARG A 133 -10.13 -15.47 0.79
C ARG A 133 -11.30 -16.33 1.27
N PHE A 134 -11.99 -17.02 0.37
CA PHE A 134 -13.25 -17.71 0.66
C PHE A 134 -13.23 -19.17 0.22
N VAL A 135 -12.48 -19.51 -0.83
CA VAL A 135 -12.40 -20.85 -1.39
C VAL A 135 -10.97 -21.16 -1.83
N GLN A 136 -10.67 -22.45 -1.99
CA GLN A 136 -9.43 -22.88 -2.65
C GLN A 136 -9.46 -22.48 -4.13
N THR A 137 -8.37 -21.92 -4.64
CA THR A 137 -8.26 -21.53 -6.05
C THR A 137 -7.08 -22.22 -6.72
N ASN A 138 -7.14 -22.34 -8.04
CA ASN A 138 -6.05 -22.90 -8.84
C ASN A 138 -4.78 -22.05 -8.80
N MET A 139 -4.87 -20.72 -8.64
CA MET A 139 -3.72 -19.85 -8.35
C MET A 139 -3.04 -20.25 -7.03
N GLY A 140 -3.82 -20.46 -5.97
CA GLY A 140 -3.29 -20.91 -4.68
C GLY A 140 -2.55 -22.23 -4.81
N HIS A 141 -3.12 -23.20 -5.52
CA HIS A 141 -2.47 -24.49 -5.77
C HIS A 141 -1.14 -24.34 -6.53
N LEU A 142 -1.08 -23.48 -7.56
CA LEU A 142 0.15 -23.23 -8.31
C LEU A 142 1.26 -22.65 -7.43
N LEU A 143 0.94 -21.63 -6.62
CA LEU A 143 1.91 -20.99 -5.73
C LEU A 143 2.44 -21.97 -4.69
N LEU A 144 1.54 -22.76 -4.07
CA LEU A 144 1.93 -23.78 -3.09
C LEU A 144 2.80 -24.87 -3.72
N ALA A 145 2.47 -25.32 -4.93
CA ALA A 145 3.27 -26.29 -5.67
C ALA A 145 4.67 -25.75 -5.99
N ALA A 146 4.79 -24.48 -6.38
CA ALA A 146 6.08 -23.83 -6.61
C ALA A 146 6.92 -23.73 -5.32
N GLN A 147 6.31 -23.37 -4.20
CA GLN A 147 6.97 -23.32 -2.89
C GLN A 147 7.46 -24.72 -2.45
N ILE A 148 6.62 -25.75 -2.61
CA ILE A 148 6.96 -27.15 -2.35
C ILE A 148 8.15 -27.58 -3.20
N ALA A 149 8.08 -27.38 -4.52
CA ALA A 149 9.15 -27.76 -5.44
C ALA A 149 10.49 -27.08 -5.11
N ARG A 150 10.45 -25.81 -4.67
CA ARG A 150 11.67 -25.05 -4.33
C ARG A 150 12.28 -25.44 -2.98
N SER A 151 11.46 -25.88 -2.03
CA SER A 151 11.87 -26.17 -0.64
C SER A 151 11.97 -27.67 -0.32
N ASN A 152 11.50 -28.53 -1.23
CA ASN A 152 11.34 -29.97 -1.03
C ASN A 152 10.49 -30.30 0.22
N ALA A 153 9.42 -29.54 0.42
CA ALA A 153 8.46 -29.76 1.50
C ALA A 153 7.38 -30.78 1.09
N ASP A 154 6.85 -31.54 2.04
CA ASP A 154 5.76 -32.51 1.75
C ASP A 154 4.40 -31.83 1.59
N PHE A 155 4.19 -30.68 2.24
CA PHE A 155 2.98 -29.86 2.12
C PHE A 155 3.27 -28.39 2.42
N ARG A 156 2.34 -27.51 2.03
CA ARG A 156 2.40 -26.07 2.29
C ARG A 156 1.01 -25.48 2.44
N GLY A 157 0.87 -24.50 3.33
CA GLY A 157 -0.29 -23.63 3.43
C GLY A 157 0.15 -22.17 3.30
N ASP A 158 -0.74 -21.32 2.80
CA ASP A 158 -0.53 -19.89 2.66
C ASP A 158 -1.87 -19.16 2.89
N ASP A 159 -1.81 -17.88 3.26
CA ASP A 159 -3.01 -17.08 3.44
C ASP A 159 -3.50 -16.52 2.09
N GLY A 160 -4.81 -16.57 1.86
CA GLY A 160 -5.40 -15.99 0.64
C GLY A 160 -5.21 -14.48 0.52
N GLY A 161 -4.82 -13.79 1.61
CA GLY A 161 -4.45 -12.38 1.58
C GLY A 161 -3.13 -12.10 0.86
N GLY A 162 -2.24 -13.09 0.78
CA GLY A 162 -0.98 -13.07 0.05
C GLY A 162 -1.12 -13.16 -1.47
N ILE A 163 -2.25 -13.67 -1.97
CA ILE A 163 -2.56 -13.70 -3.41
C ILE A 163 -3.21 -12.37 -3.81
N ARG A 164 -2.57 -11.64 -4.74
CA ARG A 164 -2.87 -10.22 -4.99
C ARG A 164 -3.46 -9.92 -6.36
N ASP A 165 -3.36 -10.86 -7.31
CA ASP A 165 -3.88 -10.70 -8.67
C ASP A 165 -4.09 -12.06 -9.35
N SER A 166 -4.89 -12.06 -10.41
CA SER A 166 -5.15 -13.20 -11.29
C SER A 166 -4.15 -13.27 -12.44
N ILE A 167 -4.05 -14.42 -13.13
CA ILE A 167 -3.31 -14.56 -14.39
C ILE A 167 -4.25 -15.10 -15.47
N GLU A 168 -4.43 -14.32 -16.53
CA GLU A 168 -5.25 -14.71 -17.67
C GLU A 168 -4.58 -15.81 -18.52
N ALA A 169 -5.42 -16.56 -19.25
CA ALA A 169 -4.95 -17.57 -20.20
C ALA A 169 -4.03 -16.94 -21.27
N GLY A 170 -2.94 -17.63 -21.61
CA GLY A 170 -1.98 -17.20 -22.63
C GLY A 170 -0.55 -17.07 -22.10
N ILE A 171 0.23 -16.21 -22.76
CA ILE A 171 1.64 -16.00 -22.44
C ILE A 171 1.74 -15.10 -21.21
N SER A 172 2.46 -15.56 -20.18
CA SER A 172 2.68 -14.80 -18.95
C SER A 172 4.01 -14.04 -19.04
N PRO A 173 3.98 -12.70 -19.01
CA PRO A 173 5.19 -11.89 -18.83
C PRO A 173 5.66 -11.95 -17.37
N THR A 174 6.88 -11.46 -17.10
CA THR A 174 7.37 -11.30 -15.72
C THR A 174 6.49 -10.35 -14.88
N LYS A 175 5.85 -9.36 -15.52
CA LYS A 175 4.79 -8.56 -14.91
C LYS A 175 3.43 -9.07 -15.36
N MET A 176 2.61 -9.43 -14.38
CA MET A 176 1.18 -9.72 -14.52
C MET A 176 0.42 -8.40 -14.40
#